data_AF-B5EIX5-F1
#
_entry.id   AF-B5EIX5-F1
#
_cell.length_a   1.000
_cell.length_b   1.000
_cell.length_c   1.000
_cell.angle_alpha   90.00
_cell.angle_beta   90.00
_cell.angle_gamma   90.00
#
_symmetry.space_group_name_H-M   'P 1'
#
loop_
_entity.id
_entity.type
_entity.pdbx_description
1 polymer ?
#
loop_
_entity_poly.entity_id
_entity_poly.type
_entity_poly.pdbx_seq_one_letter_code
_entity_poly.pdbx_strand_id
1 'polypeptide(L)'
;MKQSTPVRSPLQSLCQTNIMGCTNCGKCVRECAFLRKYGTPKKIAAEFDPADSMSLHRAFECNLCGLCSAVCPEKLNVDGMFLEMRREAVDRDLGAYPEHKPLLNYEKVGTSRRFSLYRLPEGCKTIFFPGCSLPGTRPDAVHNLLALMHQADPTVGVVFDCCLKPSYSLGREQYVNSMFEEMNDWLLQHGVQEVLVACPNCQVMFERLGHGMRVRTVWEALAESGLQPERVAGTVTVHDPCVIRNSEPVHQAVRTLLERQGLVVEEMKHAGKKTVCCGKGGGVNLLNPSLAGEWGELRKKEADGRRVITYCAGCVQALEQHTPTNHLVDLLFAPAQTLAGKKKGAKAPITYLNRLRLKMSFKKKKGNAVLRERSFVAQQALKKRRWKIPFTQIICGIAAAAAGMHWLSLWR
;
A
#
# COMPACT_ATOMS: atom_id res chain seq x y z
N MET A 1 -37.24 15.95 4.95
CA MET A 1 -35.98 16.13 4.20
C MET A 1 -34.85 15.52 5.01
N LYS A 2 -34.15 14.49 4.51
CA LYS A 2 -32.92 14.01 5.19
C LYS A 2 -31.90 15.14 5.10
N GLN A 3 -31.41 15.64 6.24
CA GLN A 3 -30.29 16.59 6.25
C GLN A 3 -29.16 15.99 5.41
N SER A 4 -28.73 16.71 4.37
CA SER A 4 -27.60 16.33 3.56
C SER A 4 -26.37 16.32 4.44
N THR A 5 -25.71 15.17 4.57
CA THR A 5 -24.41 15.08 5.25
C THR A 5 -23.47 16.13 4.65
N PRO A 6 -22.90 17.05 5.46
CA PRO A 6 -21.97 18.04 4.94
C PRO A 6 -20.75 17.34 4.37
N VAL A 7 -20.21 17.89 3.28
CA VAL A 7 -18.95 17.40 2.70
C VAL A 7 -17.80 17.64 3.68
N ARG A 8 -16.87 16.71 3.78
CA ARG A 8 -15.65 16.85 4.58
C ARG A 8 -14.95 18.17 4.30
N SER A 9 -14.65 18.94 5.35
CA SER A 9 -13.99 20.24 5.23
C SER A 9 -12.66 20.18 4.47
N PRO A 10 -11.78 19.17 4.66
CA PRO A 10 -10.58 19.02 3.85
C PRO A 10 -10.87 18.86 2.35
N LEU A 11 -11.94 18.13 1.99
CA LEU A 11 -12.33 17.95 0.59
C LEU A 11 -12.84 19.26 -0.01
N GLN A 12 -13.70 19.99 0.70
CA GLN A 12 -14.21 21.29 0.26
C GLN A 12 -13.05 22.26 -0.02
N SER A 13 -12.10 22.36 0.90
CA SER A 13 -10.91 23.21 0.76
C SER A 13 -10.08 22.80 -0.46
N LEU A 14 -9.77 21.51 -0.62
CA LEU A 14 -8.98 21.02 -1.76
C LEU A 14 -9.68 21.23 -3.10
N CYS A 15 -10.99 21.00 -3.18
CA CYS A 15 -11.77 21.29 -4.39
C CYS A 15 -11.71 22.79 -4.71
N GLN A 16 -11.96 23.67 -3.75
CA GLN A 16 -11.93 25.11 -3.95
C GLN A 16 -10.54 25.59 -4.41
N THR A 17 -9.46 25.15 -3.75
CA THR A 17 -8.08 25.48 -4.15
C THR A 17 -7.78 25.00 -5.57
N ASN A 18 -8.21 23.79 -5.95
CA ASN A 18 -8.00 23.29 -7.30
C ASN A 18 -8.84 24.04 -8.34
N ILE A 19 -10.09 24.45 -8.02
CA ILE A 19 -10.95 25.23 -8.92
C ILE A 19 -10.35 26.62 -9.18
N MET A 20 -9.94 27.31 -8.14
CA MET A 20 -9.42 28.68 -8.23
C MET A 20 -8.00 28.71 -8.81
N GLY A 21 -7.12 27.81 -8.35
CA GLY A 21 -5.70 27.84 -8.69
C GLY A 21 -5.36 27.15 -10.02
N CYS A 22 -6.20 26.25 -10.55
CA CYS A 22 -5.84 25.55 -11.79
C CYS A 22 -6.06 26.43 -13.02
N THR A 23 -4.97 26.64 -13.77
CA THR A 23 -4.92 27.43 -15.01
C THR A 23 -5.35 26.67 -16.27
N ASN A 24 -5.81 25.42 -16.14
CA ASN A 24 -6.13 24.52 -17.27
C ASN A 24 -4.97 24.30 -18.27
N CYS A 25 -3.70 24.46 -17.85
CA CYS A 25 -2.53 24.30 -18.74
C CYS A 25 -2.31 22.89 -19.34
N GLY A 26 -3.04 21.87 -18.86
CA GLY A 26 -3.04 20.52 -19.41
C GLY A 26 -1.77 19.69 -19.16
N LYS A 27 -0.74 20.20 -18.45
CA LYS A 27 0.50 19.45 -18.17
C LYS A 27 0.24 18.11 -17.48
N CYS A 28 -0.55 18.11 -16.40
CA CYS A 28 -0.91 16.88 -15.69
C CYS A 28 -1.80 15.93 -16.52
N VAL A 29 -2.63 16.48 -17.41
CA VAL A 29 -3.51 15.70 -18.29
C VAL A 29 -2.68 14.89 -19.28
N ARG A 30 -1.69 15.50 -19.93
CA ARG A 30 -0.83 14.80 -20.91
C ARG A 30 -0.15 13.57 -20.31
N GLU A 31 0.32 13.68 -19.06
CA GLU A 31 1.10 12.63 -18.38
C GLU A 31 0.24 11.55 -17.68
N CYS A 32 -1.09 11.66 -17.65
CA CYS A 32 -1.93 10.79 -16.81
C CYS A 32 -3.14 10.23 -17.57
N ALA A 33 -3.17 8.90 -17.76
CA ALA A 33 -4.28 8.20 -18.41
C ALA A 33 -5.65 8.54 -17.79
N PHE A 34 -5.73 8.54 -16.45
CA PHE A 34 -6.93 8.93 -15.73
C PHE A 34 -7.41 10.36 -16.05
N LEU A 35 -6.49 11.35 -16.06
CA LEU A 35 -6.88 12.73 -16.37
C LEU A 35 -7.17 12.95 -17.85
N ARG A 36 -6.55 12.19 -18.77
CA ARG A 36 -6.96 12.19 -20.19
C ARG A 36 -8.39 11.70 -20.36
N LYS A 37 -8.79 10.67 -19.60
CA LYS A 37 -10.14 10.10 -19.62
C LYS A 37 -11.19 11.04 -19.03
N TYR A 38 -10.89 11.67 -17.89
CA TYR A 38 -11.89 12.42 -17.10
C TYR A 38 -11.78 13.95 -17.14
N GLY A 39 -10.70 14.51 -17.68
CA GLY A 39 -10.48 15.95 -17.78
C GLY A 39 -9.53 16.54 -16.73
N THR A 40 -9.48 17.87 -16.69
CA THR A 40 -8.58 18.61 -15.79
C THR A 40 -9.00 18.49 -14.32
N PRO A 41 -8.06 18.64 -13.37
CA PRO A 41 -8.41 18.70 -11.95
C PRO A 41 -9.47 19.76 -11.62
N LYS A 42 -9.42 20.92 -12.28
CA LYS A 42 -10.41 21.99 -12.15
C LYS A 42 -11.82 21.52 -12.49
N LYS A 43 -11.97 20.91 -13.67
CA LYS A 43 -13.26 20.39 -14.13
C LYS A 43 -13.81 19.36 -13.17
N ILE A 44 -12.97 18.38 -12.80
CA ILE A 44 -13.37 17.31 -11.89
C ILE A 44 -13.76 17.85 -10.51
N ALA A 45 -13.06 18.86 -9.99
CA ALA A 45 -13.40 19.50 -8.72
C ALA A 45 -14.70 20.32 -8.79
N ALA A 46 -14.93 21.05 -9.89
CA ALA A 46 -16.14 21.87 -10.08
C ALA A 46 -17.40 21.02 -10.28
N GLU A 47 -17.26 19.86 -10.92
CA GLU A 47 -18.35 18.90 -11.16
C GLU A 47 -18.52 17.89 -10.03
N PHE A 48 -17.75 18.00 -8.94
CA PHE A 48 -17.83 17.04 -7.85
C PHE A 48 -19.18 17.16 -7.12
N ASP A 49 -20.03 16.16 -7.31
CA ASP A 49 -21.25 15.97 -6.54
C ASP A 49 -21.05 14.81 -5.55
N PRO A 50 -21.12 15.04 -4.23
CA PRO A 50 -21.00 14.00 -3.22
C PRO A 50 -22.27 13.15 -3.05
N ALA A 51 -23.37 13.50 -3.71
CA ALA A 51 -24.60 12.70 -3.78
C ALA A 51 -24.64 11.76 -4.99
N ASP A 52 -23.81 12.02 -6.01
CA ASP A 52 -23.71 11.19 -7.20
C ASP A 52 -22.66 10.06 -7.03
N SER A 53 -23.10 8.82 -7.22
CA SER A 53 -22.24 7.65 -7.13
C SER A 53 -21.19 7.61 -8.24
N MET A 54 -21.46 8.17 -9.43
CA MET A 54 -20.52 8.21 -10.54
C MET A 54 -19.38 9.21 -10.31
N SER A 55 -19.71 10.39 -9.77
CA SER A 55 -18.75 11.38 -9.27
C SER A 55 -17.78 10.75 -8.26
N LEU A 56 -18.28 9.99 -7.28
CA LEU A 56 -17.45 9.31 -6.27
C LEU A 56 -16.63 8.16 -6.86
N HIS A 57 -17.21 7.36 -7.76
CA HIS A 57 -16.54 6.24 -8.42
C HIS A 57 -15.30 6.67 -9.21
N ARG A 58 -15.37 7.82 -9.88
CA ARG A 58 -14.26 8.39 -10.63
C ARG A 58 -12.98 8.48 -9.77
N ALA A 59 -13.08 8.89 -8.51
CA ALA A 59 -11.90 8.99 -7.64
C ALA A 59 -11.21 7.63 -7.41
N PHE A 60 -11.94 6.51 -7.50
CA PHE A 60 -11.40 5.16 -7.34
C PHE A 60 -10.62 4.66 -8.57
N GLU A 61 -10.74 5.32 -9.74
CA GLU A 61 -9.90 5.07 -10.91
C GLU A 61 -8.58 5.88 -10.92
N CYS A 62 -8.37 6.78 -9.96
CA CYS A 62 -7.11 7.51 -9.80
C CYS A 62 -6.07 6.68 -9.02
N ASN A 63 -4.87 6.45 -9.56
CA ASN A 63 -3.82 5.67 -8.86
C ASN A 63 -3.27 6.30 -7.56
N LEU A 64 -3.62 7.55 -7.25
CA LEU A 64 -3.05 8.34 -6.15
C LEU A 64 -1.51 8.41 -6.22
N CYS A 65 -0.96 8.51 -7.44
CA CYS A 65 0.50 8.46 -7.65
C CYS A 65 1.20 9.82 -7.46
N GLY A 66 0.45 10.93 -7.40
CA GLY A 66 0.98 12.28 -7.19
C GLY A 66 1.70 12.91 -8.38
N LEU A 67 1.74 12.28 -9.57
CA LEU A 67 2.42 12.87 -10.73
C LEU A 67 1.78 14.18 -11.15
N CYS A 68 0.44 14.25 -11.14
CA CYS A 68 -0.31 15.44 -11.46
C CYS A 68 0.08 16.64 -10.58
N SER A 69 0.25 16.43 -9.27
CA SER A 69 0.71 17.45 -8.33
C SER A 69 2.17 17.83 -8.58
N ALA A 70 3.04 16.83 -8.82
CA ALA A 70 4.46 17.05 -9.05
C ALA A 70 4.77 17.86 -10.32
N VAL A 71 3.95 17.74 -11.37
CA VAL A 71 4.12 18.50 -12.63
C VAL A 71 3.26 19.77 -12.71
N CYS A 72 2.47 20.05 -11.67
CA CYS A 72 1.61 21.22 -11.63
C CYS A 72 2.46 22.49 -11.40
N PRO A 73 2.43 23.47 -12.31
CA PRO A 73 3.18 24.72 -12.13
C PRO A 73 2.68 25.52 -10.91
N GLU A 74 1.38 25.41 -10.61
CA GLU A 74 0.72 26.08 -9.50
C GLU A 74 0.84 25.30 -8.18
N LYS A 75 1.59 24.18 -8.17
CA LYS A 75 1.83 23.34 -6.98
C LYS A 75 0.55 22.86 -6.28
N LEU A 76 -0.51 22.61 -7.05
CA LEU A 76 -1.79 22.14 -6.53
C LEU A 76 -1.68 20.71 -5.99
N ASN A 77 -2.35 20.45 -4.87
CA ASN A 77 -2.48 19.12 -4.28
C ASN A 77 -3.65 18.36 -4.94
N VAL A 78 -3.38 17.76 -6.09
CA VAL A 78 -4.38 17.07 -6.91
C VAL A 78 -4.65 15.66 -6.40
N ASP A 79 -3.60 14.89 -6.05
CA ASP A 79 -3.78 13.53 -5.53
C ASP A 79 -4.39 13.52 -4.12
N GLY A 80 -4.09 14.51 -3.27
CA GLY A 80 -4.76 14.68 -1.99
C GLY A 80 -6.25 14.95 -2.14
N MET A 81 -6.65 15.75 -3.14
CA MET A 81 -8.07 15.95 -3.47
C MET A 81 -8.77 14.63 -3.80
N PHE A 82 -8.16 13.78 -4.64
CA PHE A 82 -8.72 12.46 -4.96
C PHE A 82 -8.76 11.49 -3.76
N LEU A 83 -7.78 11.57 -2.86
CA LEU A 83 -7.82 10.78 -1.62
C LEU A 83 -8.99 11.23 -0.73
N GLU A 84 -9.23 12.53 -0.58
CA GLU A 84 -10.37 13.03 0.18
C GLU A 84 -11.71 12.70 -0.48
N MET A 85 -11.80 12.71 -1.82
CA MET A 85 -12.99 12.21 -2.53
C MET A 85 -13.29 10.74 -2.20
N ARG A 86 -12.26 9.89 -2.10
CA ARG A 86 -12.43 8.49 -1.68
C ARG A 86 -12.86 8.37 -0.22
N ARG A 87 -12.34 9.22 0.68
CA ARG A 87 -12.75 9.26 2.10
C ARG A 87 -14.20 9.70 2.25
N GLU A 88 -14.62 10.73 1.52
CA GLU A 88 -16.02 11.16 1.43
C GLU A 88 -16.92 10.02 0.95
N ALA A 89 -16.51 9.28 -0.08
CA ALA A 89 -17.26 8.12 -0.56
C ALA A 89 -17.41 7.05 0.53
N VAL A 90 -16.36 6.77 1.30
CA VAL A 90 -16.40 5.81 2.42
C VAL A 90 -17.33 6.30 3.53
N ASP A 91 -17.26 7.57 3.92
CA ASP A 91 -18.12 8.15 4.97
C ASP A 91 -19.61 8.15 4.58
N ARG A 92 -19.90 8.11 3.28
CA ARG A 92 -21.26 8.01 2.71
C ARG A 92 -21.70 6.58 2.39
N ASP A 93 -20.91 5.57 2.76
CA ASP A 93 -21.15 4.15 2.44
C ASP A 93 -21.19 3.83 0.92
N LEU A 94 -20.54 4.66 0.09
CA LEU A 94 -20.45 4.52 -1.38
C LEU A 94 -19.03 4.17 -1.87
N GLY A 95 -18.06 4.01 -0.96
CA GLY A 95 -16.66 3.69 -1.27
C GLY A 95 -16.31 2.20 -1.32
N ALA A 96 -17.28 1.30 -1.12
CA ALA A 96 -17.07 -0.14 -1.03
C ALA A 96 -17.30 -0.84 -2.38
N TYR A 97 -16.21 -1.28 -3.03
CA TYR A 97 -16.24 -1.98 -4.31
C TYR A 97 -15.96 -3.48 -4.14
N PRO A 98 -16.80 -4.39 -4.67
CA PRO A 98 -16.54 -5.83 -4.66
C PRO A 98 -15.18 -6.22 -5.26
N GLU A 99 -14.73 -5.50 -6.28
CA GLU A 99 -13.47 -5.68 -7.01
C GLU A 99 -12.25 -5.50 -6.07
N HIS A 100 -12.38 -4.68 -5.03
CA HIS A 100 -11.32 -4.47 -4.04
C HIS A 100 -11.26 -5.56 -2.95
N LYS A 101 -12.22 -6.51 -2.90
CA LYS A 101 -12.22 -7.60 -1.90
C LYS A 101 -10.91 -8.40 -1.85
N PRO A 102 -10.27 -8.80 -2.97
CA PRO A 102 -8.99 -9.51 -2.91
C PRO A 102 -7.88 -8.70 -2.24
N LEU A 103 -7.83 -7.39 -2.50
CA LEU A 103 -6.85 -6.47 -1.89
C LEU A 103 -7.10 -6.30 -0.39
N LEU A 104 -8.35 -6.09 0.01
CA LEU A 104 -8.76 -5.97 1.41
C LEU A 104 -8.53 -7.29 2.18
N ASN A 105 -8.78 -8.44 1.54
CA ASN A 105 -8.50 -9.75 2.13
C ASN A 105 -7.00 -9.98 2.30
N TYR A 106 -6.18 -9.59 1.32
CA TYR A 106 -4.72 -9.65 1.44
C TYR A 106 -4.20 -8.82 2.62
N GLU A 107 -4.72 -7.60 2.79
CA GLU A 107 -4.42 -6.75 3.94
C GLU A 107 -4.88 -7.38 5.26
N LYS A 108 -6.14 -7.83 5.34
CA LYS A 108 -6.71 -8.51 6.53
C LYS A 108 -5.91 -9.74 6.95
N VAL A 109 -5.47 -10.55 5.98
CA VAL A 109 -4.58 -11.69 6.25
C VAL A 109 -3.24 -11.19 6.78
N GLY A 110 -2.69 -10.12 6.20
CA GLY A 110 -1.42 -9.55 6.62
C GLY A 110 -1.40 -8.93 8.01
N THR A 111 -2.51 -8.38 8.48
CA THR A 111 -2.68 -7.89 9.85
C THR A 111 -3.17 -8.96 10.81
N SER A 112 -3.33 -10.21 10.37
CA SER A 112 -3.82 -11.27 11.23
C SER A 112 -2.71 -11.82 12.13
N ARG A 113 -3.09 -12.27 13.33
CA ARG A 113 -2.21 -13.00 14.26
C ARG A 113 -1.34 -14.04 13.57
N ARG A 114 -1.90 -14.78 12.60
CA ARG A 114 -1.21 -15.87 11.88
C ARG A 114 -0.02 -15.38 11.06
N PHE A 115 -0.11 -14.19 10.48
CA PHE A 115 0.93 -13.64 9.59
C PHE A 115 1.73 -12.50 10.21
N SER A 116 1.29 -11.96 11.34
CA SER A 116 2.04 -10.99 12.09
C SER A 116 3.05 -11.63 13.05
N LEU A 117 4.20 -11.01 13.23
CA LEU A 117 5.19 -11.31 14.28
C LEU A 117 6.04 -10.08 14.56
N TYR A 118 6.15 -9.72 15.83
CA TYR A 118 7.07 -8.74 16.35
C TYR A 118 8.09 -9.53 17.16
N ARG A 119 9.36 -9.41 16.81
CA ARG A 119 10.46 -10.00 17.56
C ARG A 119 11.48 -8.91 17.82
N LEU A 120 11.53 -8.46 19.07
CA LEU A 120 12.44 -7.41 19.53
C LEU A 120 13.48 -8.04 20.46
N PRO A 121 14.74 -8.19 20.04
CA PRO A 121 15.83 -8.57 20.93
C PRO A 121 15.98 -7.62 22.11
N GLU A 122 16.67 -8.05 23.17
CA GLU A 122 17.06 -7.17 24.26
C GLU A 122 17.90 -6.00 23.73
N GLY A 123 17.62 -4.78 24.19
CA GLY A 123 18.28 -3.55 23.72
C GLY A 123 17.83 -3.04 22.34
N CYS A 124 16.84 -3.67 21.70
CA CYS A 124 16.36 -3.29 20.37
C CYS A 124 15.81 -1.86 20.32
N LYS A 125 16.52 -0.96 19.63
CA LYS A 125 16.07 0.40 19.30
C LYS A 125 15.63 0.57 17.85
N THR A 126 16.03 -0.35 16.98
CA THR A 126 15.75 -0.28 15.54
C THR A 126 15.03 -1.55 15.10
N ILE A 127 13.97 -1.42 14.31
CA ILE A 127 13.28 -2.58 13.71
C ILE A 127 13.45 -2.61 12.20
N PHE A 128 13.51 -3.81 11.65
CA PHE A 128 13.31 -4.06 10.23
C PHE A 128 11.85 -4.42 9.94
N PHE A 129 11.19 -3.59 9.12
CA PHE A 129 9.84 -3.80 8.61
C PHE A 129 9.87 -4.12 7.10
N PRO A 130 9.93 -5.40 6.68
CA PRO A 130 10.05 -5.78 5.27
C PRO A 130 8.80 -5.48 4.43
N GLY A 131 7.69 -5.11 5.07
CA GLY A 131 6.37 -5.03 4.45
C GLY A 131 5.71 -6.41 4.31
N CYS A 132 4.51 -6.44 3.74
CA CYS A 132 3.70 -7.65 3.68
C CYS A 132 4.02 -8.57 2.47
N SER A 133 4.50 -8.00 1.36
CA SER A 133 4.70 -8.71 0.09
C SER A 133 6.08 -9.34 -0.06
N LEU A 134 7.13 -8.70 0.45
CA LEU A 134 8.49 -9.21 0.32
C LEU A 134 8.68 -10.55 1.06
N PRO A 135 8.18 -10.73 2.30
CA PRO A 135 8.19 -12.03 3.00
C PRO A 135 7.55 -13.19 2.25
N GLY A 136 6.58 -12.92 1.37
CA GLY A 136 5.93 -13.96 0.57
C GLY A 136 6.62 -14.22 -0.76
N THR A 137 7.02 -13.16 -1.45
CA THR A 137 7.60 -13.27 -2.79
C THR A 137 9.08 -13.68 -2.75
N ARG A 138 9.83 -13.24 -1.74
CA ARG A 138 11.30 -13.37 -1.63
C ARG A 138 11.73 -13.56 -0.17
N PRO A 139 11.30 -14.65 0.51
CA PRO A 139 11.58 -14.86 1.94
C PRO A 139 13.08 -14.87 2.27
N ASP A 140 13.92 -15.48 1.43
CA ASP A 140 15.37 -15.53 1.66
C ASP A 140 16.01 -14.14 1.66
N ALA A 141 15.52 -13.24 0.81
CA ALA A 141 15.99 -11.86 0.79
C ALA A 141 15.70 -11.12 2.11
N VAL A 142 14.61 -11.48 2.81
CA VAL A 142 14.31 -10.91 4.14
C VAL A 142 15.34 -11.37 5.17
N HIS A 143 15.75 -12.65 5.12
CA HIS A 143 16.84 -13.15 5.96
C HIS A 143 18.16 -12.44 5.66
N ASN A 144 18.52 -12.32 4.38
CA ASN A 144 19.79 -11.73 3.96
C ASN A 144 19.86 -10.23 4.31
N LEU A 145 18.79 -9.48 4.10
CA LEU A 145 18.73 -8.07 4.50
C LEU A 145 18.92 -7.90 6.00
N LEU A 146 18.25 -8.71 6.82
CA LEU A 146 18.43 -8.62 8.27
C LEU A 146 19.84 -9.03 8.69
N ALA A 147 20.41 -10.05 8.07
CA ALA A 147 21.79 -10.47 8.35
C ALA A 147 22.79 -9.35 8.04
N LEU A 148 22.59 -8.60 6.94
CA LEU A 148 23.40 -7.43 6.63
C LEU A 148 23.21 -6.31 7.67
N MET A 149 21.99 -6.03 8.12
CA MET A 149 21.74 -5.05 9.19
C MET A 149 22.40 -5.47 10.51
N HIS A 150 22.38 -6.76 10.84
CA HIS A 150 23.01 -7.33 12.03
C HIS A 150 24.54 -7.22 12.06
N GLN A 151 25.19 -6.98 10.92
CA GLN A 151 26.62 -6.66 10.90
C GLN A 151 26.92 -5.30 11.54
N ALA A 152 25.98 -4.34 11.45
CA ALA A 152 26.12 -3.03 12.05
C ALA A 152 25.50 -2.97 13.46
N ASP A 153 24.34 -3.60 13.65
CA ASP A 153 23.65 -3.65 14.94
C ASP A 153 22.94 -5.01 15.12
N PRO A 154 23.48 -5.91 15.96
CA PRO A 154 22.90 -7.24 16.19
C PRO A 154 21.57 -7.18 16.96
N THR A 155 21.19 -6.04 17.53
CA THR A 155 19.95 -5.86 18.29
C THR A 155 18.75 -5.50 17.41
N VAL A 156 18.94 -5.27 16.10
CA VAL A 156 17.85 -4.92 15.17
C VAL A 156 16.76 -5.99 15.22
N GLY A 157 15.57 -5.55 15.63
CA GLY A 157 14.37 -6.38 15.68
C GLY A 157 13.75 -6.58 14.30
N VAL A 158 12.75 -7.45 14.21
CA VAL A 158 11.96 -7.64 12.98
C VAL A 158 10.47 -7.61 13.28
N VAL A 159 9.74 -6.93 12.39
CA VAL A 159 8.28 -6.84 12.47
C VAL A 159 7.67 -7.26 11.14
N PHE A 160 7.06 -8.44 11.13
CA PHE A 160 6.17 -8.89 10.07
C PHE A 160 4.77 -8.35 10.37
N ASP A 161 4.31 -7.39 9.59
CA ASP A 161 2.94 -6.89 9.63
C ASP A 161 2.60 -6.17 8.30
N CYS A 162 1.38 -5.65 8.18
CA CYS A 162 0.95 -4.79 7.09
C CYS A 162 0.86 -3.33 7.53
N CYS A 163 1.43 -2.42 6.72
CA CYS A 163 1.35 -0.97 6.93
C CYS A 163 -0.02 -0.34 6.57
N LEU A 164 -1.01 -1.13 6.15
CA LEU A 164 -2.37 -0.69 5.83
C LEU A 164 -2.50 0.28 4.65
N LYS A 165 -1.45 0.41 3.82
CA LYS A 165 -1.50 1.25 2.62
C LYS A 165 -2.70 0.96 1.70
N PRO A 166 -3.13 -0.30 1.47
CA PRO A 166 -4.33 -0.57 0.68
C PRO A 166 -5.57 0.15 1.22
N SER A 167 -5.91 -0.04 2.49
CA SER A 167 -7.04 0.63 3.13
C SER A 167 -6.91 2.14 3.15
N TYR A 168 -5.70 2.66 3.39
CA TYR A 168 -5.43 4.10 3.31
C TYR A 168 -5.79 4.64 1.93
N SER A 169 -5.33 3.96 0.88
CA SER A 169 -5.57 4.36 -0.51
C SER A 169 -7.03 4.23 -0.91
N LEU A 170 -7.79 3.35 -0.26
CA LEU A 170 -9.24 3.18 -0.47
C LEU A 170 -10.08 4.12 0.40
N GLY A 171 -9.47 5.07 1.11
CA GLY A 171 -10.18 6.07 1.91
C GLY A 171 -10.70 5.57 3.26
N ARG A 172 -10.30 4.37 3.72
CA ARG A 172 -10.74 3.79 5.01
C ARG A 172 -9.98 4.41 6.20
N GLU A 173 -10.03 5.74 6.32
CA GLU A 173 -9.19 6.54 7.22
C GLU A 173 -9.28 6.10 8.68
N GLN A 174 -10.48 6.02 9.24
CA GLN A 174 -10.68 5.65 10.65
C GLN A 174 -10.07 4.27 10.98
N TYR A 175 -10.31 3.28 10.11
CA TYR A 175 -9.76 1.93 10.27
C TYR A 175 -8.22 1.94 10.26
N VAL A 176 -7.63 2.72 9.33
CA VAL A 176 -6.17 2.82 9.19
C VAL A 176 -5.57 3.49 10.41
N ASN A 177 -6.11 4.64 10.83
CA ASN A 177 -5.58 5.39 11.97
C ASN A 177 -5.57 4.51 13.23
N SER A 178 -6.69 3.89 13.59
CA SER A 178 -6.77 3.03 14.77
C SER A 178 -5.82 1.82 14.70
N MET A 179 -5.74 1.16 13.55
CA MET A 179 -4.87 -0.03 13.40
C MET A 179 -3.38 0.34 13.38
N PHE A 180 -3.03 1.50 12.82
CA PHE A 180 -1.64 1.95 12.73
C PHE A 180 -1.14 2.50 14.06
N GLU A 181 -1.94 3.35 14.71
CA GLU A 181 -1.66 3.94 16.04
C GLU A 181 -1.39 2.85 17.07
N GLU A 182 -2.24 1.82 17.15
CA GLU A 182 -2.03 0.71 18.09
C GLU A 182 -0.70 -0.03 17.88
N MET A 183 -0.24 -0.16 16.62
CA MET A 183 1.07 -0.73 16.34
C MET A 183 2.20 0.23 16.71
N ASN A 184 2.04 1.50 16.37
CA ASN A 184 3.03 2.54 16.61
C ASN A 184 3.30 2.69 18.12
N ASP A 185 2.24 2.84 18.92
CA ASP A 185 2.33 3.05 20.35
C ASP A 185 2.98 1.87 21.05
N TRP A 186 2.63 0.64 20.64
CA TRP A 186 3.27 -0.54 21.20
C TRP A 186 4.76 -0.59 20.88
N LEU A 187 5.20 -0.21 19.67
CA LEU A 187 6.62 -0.15 19.32
C LEU A 187 7.36 0.89 20.17
N LEU A 188 6.79 2.08 20.34
CA LEU A 188 7.34 3.15 21.19
C LEU A 188 7.47 2.71 22.65
N GLN A 189 6.43 2.09 23.20
CA GLN A 189 6.42 1.57 24.58
C GLN A 189 7.51 0.50 24.82
N HIS A 190 7.97 -0.17 23.76
CA HIS A 190 9.05 -1.16 23.81
C HIS A 190 10.41 -0.59 23.36
N GLY A 191 10.56 0.73 23.36
CA GLY A 191 11.83 1.41 23.17
C GLY A 191 12.31 1.51 21.72
N VAL A 192 11.46 1.21 20.74
CA VAL A 192 11.79 1.38 19.32
C VAL A 192 11.85 2.86 18.97
N GLN A 193 12.93 3.27 18.33
CA GLN A 193 13.24 4.65 17.94
C GLN A 193 13.40 4.80 16.42
N GLU A 194 13.76 3.74 15.70
CA GLU A 194 13.90 3.74 14.25
C GLU A 194 13.21 2.54 13.60
N VAL A 195 12.57 2.78 12.45
CA VAL A 195 12.07 1.76 11.55
C VAL A 195 12.82 1.80 10.22
N LEU A 196 13.49 0.69 9.89
CA LEU A 196 14.06 0.41 8.59
C LEU A 196 13.02 -0.31 7.74
N VAL A 197 12.62 0.28 6.61
CA VAL A 197 11.62 -0.29 5.70
C VAL A 197 12.23 -0.76 4.39
N ALA A 198 11.78 -1.91 3.86
CA ALA A 198 12.12 -2.37 2.50
C ALA A 198 11.07 -2.01 1.45
N CYS A 199 9.93 -1.46 1.86
CA CYS A 199 8.81 -1.17 0.99
C CYS A 199 8.49 0.33 1.02
N PRO A 200 8.45 1.02 -0.14
CA PRO A 200 8.16 2.45 -0.20
C PRO A 200 6.73 2.79 0.24
N ASN A 201 5.80 1.83 0.14
CA ASN A 201 4.47 1.99 0.72
C ASN A 201 4.51 1.95 2.25
N CYS A 202 5.43 1.20 2.86
CA CYS A 202 5.59 1.21 4.31
C CYS A 202 6.28 2.50 4.76
N GLN A 203 7.29 2.97 4.02
CA GLN A 203 7.94 4.27 4.24
C GLN A 203 6.91 5.39 4.38
N VAL A 204 6.09 5.61 3.36
CA VAL A 204 5.11 6.71 3.38
C VAL A 204 4.04 6.55 4.47
N MET A 205 3.72 5.33 4.88
CA MET A 205 2.76 5.11 5.98
C MET A 205 3.39 5.44 7.34
N PHE A 206 4.63 5.04 7.58
CA PHE A 206 5.36 5.42 8.79
C PHE A 206 5.69 6.93 8.82
N GLU A 207 6.09 7.54 7.71
CA GLU A 207 6.34 8.99 7.65
C GLU A 207 5.07 9.82 7.93
N ARG A 208 3.88 9.29 7.56
CA ARG A 208 2.61 10.00 7.74
C ARG A 208 1.95 9.74 9.09
N LEU A 209 2.00 8.51 9.59
CA LEU A 209 1.24 8.07 10.76
C LEU A 209 2.14 7.59 11.92
N GLY A 210 3.41 7.31 11.63
CA GLY A 210 4.38 6.83 12.61
C GLY A 210 5.02 8.00 13.34
N HIS A 211 4.42 8.40 14.45
CA HIS A 211 4.97 9.44 15.31
C HIS A 211 6.03 8.85 16.26
N GLY A 212 7.01 9.66 16.65
CA GLY A 212 8.03 9.28 17.64
C GLY A 212 9.13 8.33 17.16
N MET A 213 9.13 7.92 15.88
CA MET A 213 10.16 7.08 15.29
C MET A 213 10.79 7.73 14.06
N ARG A 214 12.11 7.56 13.91
CA ARG A 214 12.82 7.86 12.66
C ARG A 214 12.46 6.79 11.61
N VAL A 215 12.22 7.22 10.38
CA VAL A 215 11.92 6.34 9.25
C VAL A 215 13.06 6.42 8.25
N ARG A 216 13.64 5.28 7.87
CA ARG A 216 14.67 5.19 6.83
C ARG A 216 14.47 3.90 6.03
N THR A 217 14.91 3.87 4.78
CA THR A 217 14.87 2.64 4.00
C THR A 217 16.10 1.76 4.26
N VAL A 218 15.94 0.45 4.09
CA VAL A 218 17.07 -0.47 4.09
C VAL A 218 18.05 -0.17 2.96
N TRP A 219 17.61 0.48 1.87
CA TRP A 219 18.48 0.80 0.73
C TRP A 219 19.48 1.90 1.09
N GLU A 220 19.01 2.95 1.78
CA GLU A 220 19.87 3.99 2.34
C GLU A 220 20.88 3.39 3.32
N ALA A 221 20.40 2.59 4.29
CA ALA A 221 21.27 1.96 5.29
C ALA A 221 22.35 1.05 4.65
N LEU A 222 22.02 0.30 3.60
CA LEU A 222 22.99 -0.55 2.88
C LEU A 222 23.95 0.25 2.01
N ALA A 223 23.51 1.37 1.42
CA ALA A 223 24.41 2.24 0.67
C ALA A 223 25.42 2.92 1.61
N GLU A 224 24.96 3.38 2.78
CA GLU A 224 25.76 4.00 3.83
C GLU A 224 26.75 3.02 4.48
N SER A 225 26.40 1.74 4.63
CA SER A 225 27.29 0.75 5.26
C SER A 225 28.53 0.39 4.43
N GLY A 226 28.65 0.92 3.21
CA GLY A 226 29.75 0.59 2.31
C GLY A 226 29.65 -0.81 1.69
N LEU A 227 28.48 -1.46 1.73
CA LEU A 227 28.25 -2.77 1.12
C LEU A 227 28.80 -2.82 -0.31
N GLN A 228 29.56 -3.89 -0.60
CA GLN A 228 30.07 -4.24 -1.92
C GLN A 228 29.34 -5.50 -2.42
N PRO A 229 28.27 -5.36 -3.22
CA PRO A 229 27.55 -6.51 -3.76
C PRO A 229 28.41 -7.31 -4.75
N GLU A 230 28.05 -8.57 -4.99
CA GLU A 230 28.68 -9.40 -6.03
C GLU A 230 28.62 -8.68 -7.39
N ARG A 231 29.79 -8.42 -7.98
CA ARG A 231 29.89 -7.66 -9.22
C ARG A 231 29.36 -8.45 -10.42
N VAL A 232 28.63 -7.77 -11.29
CA VAL A 232 28.15 -8.27 -12.57
C VAL A 232 28.14 -7.14 -13.60
N ALA A 233 28.31 -7.47 -14.87
CA ALA A 233 28.19 -6.52 -15.96
C ALA A 233 26.79 -6.58 -16.60
N GLY A 234 26.26 -5.43 -16.96
CA GLY A 234 24.99 -5.32 -17.69
C GLY A 234 24.38 -3.94 -17.58
N THR A 235 23.39 -3.69 -18.43
CA THR A 235 22.61 -2.45 -18.43
C THR A 235 21.21 -2.72 -17.88
N VAL A 236 20.76 -1.85 -16.98
CA VAL A 236 19.42 -1.87 -16.40
C VAL A 236 18.81 -0.49 -16.42
N THR A 237 17.50 -0.41 -16.17
CA THR A 237 16.82 0.86 -15.91
C THR A 237 16.08 0.80 -14.57
N VAL A 238 15.79 1.94 -13.96
CA VAL A 238 15.17 2.00 -12.62
C VAL A 238 13.75 2.57 -12.69
N HIS A 239 12.80 1.84 -12.12
CA HIS A 239 11.45 2.35 -11.85
C HIS A 239 11.32 2.75 -10.38
N ASP A 240 11.36 4.06 -10.14
CA ASP A 240 11.14 4.66 -8.83
C ASP A 240 9.66 4.61 -8.42
N PRO A 241 9.31 3.94 -7.31
CA PRO A 241 7.93 3.86 -6.84
C PRO A 241 7.36 5.25 -6.52
N CYS A 242 6.33 5.63 -7.29
CA CYS A 242 5.72 6.96 -7.26
C CYS A 242 5.31 7.52 -5.89
N VAL A 243 5.03 6.65 -4.91
CA VAL A 243 4.63 7.04 -3.54
C VAL A 243 5.75 7.71 -2.75
N ILE A 244 7.02 7.50 -3.13
CA ILE A 244 8.18 8.16 -2.52
C ILE A 244 8.95 9.02 -3.53
N ARG A 245 8.26 9.58 -4.54
CA ARG A 245 8.87 10.39 -5.61
C ARG A 245 9.76 11.55 -5.12
N ASN A 246 9.52 12.04 -3.90
CA ASN A 246 10.27 13.14 -3.30
C ASN A 246 11.43 12.67 -2.42
N SER A 247 11.60 11.36 -2.21
CA SER A 247 12.67 10.77 -1.41
C SER A 247 13.92 10.55 -2.25
N GLU A 248 14.55 11.66 -2.66
CA GLU A 248 15.79 11.70 -3.44
C GLU A 248 16.94 10.87 -2.83
N PRO A 249 17.15 10.85 -1.50
CA PRO A 249 18.17 9.97 -0.88
C PRO A 249 17.95 8.49 -1.17
N VAL A 250 16.69 8.01 -1.14
CA VAL A 250 16.34 6.62 -1.46
C VAL A 250 16.63 6.32 -2.94
N HIS A 251 16.25 7.24 -3.84
CA HIS A 251 16.53 7.08 -5.27
C HIS A 251 18.03 6.94 -5.51
N GLN A 252 18.83 7.80 -4.89
CA GLN A 252 20.29 7.78 -5.03
C GLN A 252 20.89 6.50 -4.44
N ALA A 253 20.44 6.08 -3.24
CA ALA A 253 20.92 4.85 -2.61
C ALA A 253 20.74 3.62 -3.50
N VAL A 254 19.61 3.54 -4.22
CA VAL A 254 19.34 2.47 -5.18
C VAL A 254 20.32 2.51 -6.35
N ARG A 255 20.60 3.68 -6.94
CA ARG A 255 21.60 3.80 -8.03
C ARG A 255 22.99 3.42 -7.53
N THR A 256 23.40 3.95 -6.37
CA THR A 256 24.70 3.65 -5.76
C THR A 256 24.90 2.14 -5.56
N LEU A 257 23.88 1.42 -5.09
CA LEU A 257 23.97 -0.04 -4.93
C LEU A 257 24.11 -0.78 -6.27
N LEU A 258 23.41 -0.33 -7.31
CA LEU A 258 23.52 -0.91 -8.66
C LEU A 258 24.88 -0.63 -9.30
N GLU A 259 25.39 0.61 -9.18
CA GLU A 259 26.69 1.02 -9.71
C GLU A 259 27.84 0.29 -9.01
N ARG A 260 27.78 0.13 -7.68
CA ARG A 260 28.76 -0.70 -6.93
C ARG A 260 28.74 -2.16 -7.40
N GLN A 261 27.60 -2.64 -7.87
CA GLN A 261 27.47 -3.95 -8.47
C GLN A 261 28.12 -4.04 -9.87
N GLY A 262 28.56 -2.93 -10.47
CA GLY A 262 29.12 -2.89 -11.83
C GLY A 262 28.08 -2.75 -12.94
N LEU A 263 26.83 -2.44 -12.60
CA LEU A 263 25.76 -2.23 -13.58
C LEU A 263 25.74 -0.79 -14.09
N VAL A 264 25.40 -0.62 -15.36
CA VAL A 264 25.09 0.69 -15.97
C VAL A 264 23.60 0.95 -15.81
N VAL A 265 23.24 2.10 -15.24
CA VAL A 265 21.85 2.54 -15.11
C VAL A 265 21.52 3.53 -16.22
N GLU A 266 20.68 3.10 -17.16
CA GLU A 266 20.12 3.97 -18.19
C GLU A 266 18.71 4.39 -17.81
N GLU A 267 18.52 5.67 -17.50
CA GLU A 267 17.24 6.18 -17.02
C GLU A 267 16.15 6.15 -18.10
N MET A 268 14.89 5.97 -17.67
CA MET A 268 13.73 6.14 -18.54
C MET A 268 13.38 7.62 -18.65
N LYS A 269 12.63 8.01 -19.70
CA LYS A 269 12.15 9.39 -19.88
C LYS A 269 11.49 9.94 -18.61
N HIS A 270 10.69 9.11 -17.93
CA HIS A 270 10.14 9.42 -16.62
C HIS A 270 10.85 8.68 -15.50
N ALA A 271 11.66 9.40 -14.74
CA ALA A 271 12.43 8.91 -13.59
C ALA A 271 12.35 9.87 -12.39
N GLY A 272 12.76 9.40 -11.20
CA GLY A 272 12.80 10.16 -9.95
C GLY A 272 11.48 10.88 -9.62
N LYS A 273 11.56 12.21 -9.42
CA LYS A 273 10.42 13.08 -9.09
C LYS A 273 9.30 13.05 -10.15
N LYS A 274 9.62 12.69 -11.40
CA LYS A 274 8.69 12.64 -12.53
C LYS A 274 8.21 11.23 -12.88
N THR A 275 8.54 10.21 -12.09
CA THR A 275 8.14 8.83 -12.39
C THR A 275 6.62 8.68 -12.52
N VAL A 276 6.24 8.01 -13.60
CA VAL A 276 4.86 7.61 -13.91
C VAL A 276 4.47 6.37 -13.11
N CYS A 277 3.19 6.23 -12.79
CA CYS A 277 2.67 5.07 -12.06
C CYS A 277 2.95 3.75 -12.79
N CYS A 278 3.02 2.64 -12.04
CA CYS A 278 3.06 1.28 -12.58
C CYS A 278 1.66 0.70 -12.90
N GLY A 279 0.59 1.44 -12.65
CA GLY A 279 -0.81 1.01 -12.87
C GLY A 279 -1.48 0.29 -11.69
N LYS A 280 -0.75 -0.07 -10.62
CA LYS A 280 -1.30 -0.82 -9.47
C LYS A 280 -1.73 0.04 -8.27
N GLY A 281 -1.43 1.33 -8.28
CA GLY A 281 -1.75 2.25 -7.19
C GLY A 281 -3.25 2.32 -6.92
N GLY A 282 -3.65 2.65 -5.69
CA GLY A 282 -5.06 2.91 -5.37
C GLY A 282 -6.06 1.76 -5.61
N GLY A 283 -5.62 0.55 -5.99
CA GLY A 283 -6.50 -0.55 -6.36
C GLY A 283 -7.06 -0.47 -7.79
N VAL A 284 -6.59 0.49 -8.61
CA VAL A 284 -7.15 0.76 -9.94
C VAL A 284 -7.09 -0.48 -10.85
N ASN A 285 -6.03 -1.28 -10.78
CA ASN A 285 -5.91 -2.50 -11.58
C ASN A 285 -6.99 -3.56 -11.29
N LEU A 286 -7.69 -3.48 -10.15
CA LEU A 286 -8.80 -4.36 -9.82
C LEU A 286 -10.14 -3.80 -10.30
N LEU A 287 -10.28 -2.47 -10.26
CA LEU A 287 -11.52 -1.76 -10.63
C LEU A 287 -11.60 -1.49 -12.14
N ASN A 288 -10.50 -1.02 -12.73
CA ASN A 288 -10.37 -0.74 -14.15
C ASN A 288 -9.02 -1.27 -14.70
N PRO A 289 -8.93 -2.57 -15.01
CA PRO A 289 -7.70 -3.20 -15.53
C PRO A 289 -7.21 -2.58 -16.85
N SER A 290 -8.13 -2.17 -17.73
CA SER A 290 -7.78 -1.54 -19.01
C SER A 290 -7.04 -0.22 -18.79
N LEU A 291 -7.57 0.64 -17.92
CA LEU A 291 -6.92 1.91 -17.57
C LEU A 291 -5.57 1.66 -16.88
N ALA A 292 -5.50 0.68 -15.97
CA ALA A 292 -4.24 0.28 -15.33
C ALA A 292 -3.16 -0.13 -16.36
N GLY A 293 -3.56 -0.86 -17.41
CA GLY A 293 -2.69 -1.32 -18.49
C GLY A 293 -2.04 -0.20 -19.29
N GLU A 294 -2.68 0.96 -19.45
CA GLU A 294 -2.08 2.11 -20.16
C GLU A 294 -0.77 2.58 -19.51
N TRP A 295 -0.70 2.58 -18.18
CA TRP A 295 0.54 2.94 -17.47
C TRP A 295 1.62 1.87 -17.66
N GLY A 296 1.23 0.58 -17.67
CA GLY A 296 2.14 -0.53 -17.93
C GLY A 296 2.77 -0.48 -19.32
N GLU A 297 1.96 -0.23 -20.36
CA GLU A 297 2.44 -0.10 -21.73
C GLU A 297 3.34 1.13 -21.94
N LEU A 298 3.00 2.28 -21.34
CA LEU A 298 3.89 3.44 -21.33
C LEU A 298 5.24 3.10 -20.68
N ARG A 299 5.22 2.41 -19.53
CA ARG A 299 6.46 2.02 -18.86
C ARG A 299 7.30 1.06 -19.69
N LYS A 300 6.68 0.09 -20.35
CA LYS A 300 7.32 -0.85 -21.28
C LYS A 300 7.98 -0.14 -22.45
N LYS A 301 7.26 0.79 -23.11
CA LYS A 301 7.80 1.57 -24.23
C LYS A 301 9.05 2.33 -23.85
N GLU A 302 9.03 3.01 -22.71
CA GLU A 302 10.20 3.77 -22.25
C GLU A 302 11.33 2.92 -21.68
N ALA A 303 11.02 1.72 -21.17
CA ALA A 303 12.05 0.74 -20.78
C ALA A 303 12.80 0.22 -22.02
N ASP A 304 12.16 0.19 -23.18
CA ASP A 304 12.78 -0.11 -24.47
C ASP A 304 13.61 -1.41 -24.44
N GLY A 305 12.98 -2.49 -23.95
CA GLY A 305 13.62 -3.81 -23.81
C GLY A 305 14.60 -3.95 -22.64
N ARG A 306 15.04 -2.85 -22.01
CA ARG A 306 15.90 -2.91 -20.82
C ARG A 306 15.15 -3.50 -19.63
N ARG A 307 15.88 -4.23 -18.79
CA ARG A 307 15.35 -4.79 -17.56
C ARG A 307 15.08 -3.68 -16.55
N VAL A 308 13.85 -3.61 -16.07
CA VAL A 308 13.41 -2.65 -15.06
C VAL A 308 13.72 -3.18 -13.67
N ILE A 309 14.43 -2.39 -12.88
CA ILE A 309 14.70 -2.64 -11.47
C ILE A 309 13.84 -1.70 -10.64
N THR A 310 13.13 -2.25 -9.66
CA THR A 310 12.35 -1.46 -8.72
C THR A 310 12.51 -2.03 -7.32
N TYR A 311 12.21 -1.25 -6.31
CA TYR A 311 12.29 -1.64 -4.89
C TYR A 311 10.89 -1.64 -4.25
N CYS A 312 9.88 -1.94 -5.07
CA CYS A 312 8.50 -2.17 -4.65
C CYS A 312 7.99 -3.48 -5.25
N ALA A 313 7.71 -4.48 -4.41
CA ALA A 313 7.13 -5.74 -4.87
C ALA A 313 5.77 -5.59 -5.59
N GLY A 314 5.02 -4.52 -5.28
CA GLY A 314 3.80 -4.17 -6.00
C GLY A 314 4.07 -3.70 -7.44
N CYS A 315 5.08 -2.84 -7.64
CA CYS A 315 5.51 -2.40 -8.97
C CYS A 315 6.05 -3.58 -9.79
N VAL A 316 6.81 -4.50 -9.19
CA VAL A 316 7.26 -5.74 -9.87
C VAL A 316 6.06 -6.51 -10.41
N GLN A 317 5.08 -6.81 -9.57
CA GLN A 317 3.89 -7.57 -9.99
C GLN A 317 3.08 -6.89 -11.10
N ALA A 318 3.12 -5.56 -11.18
CA ALA A 318 2.42 -4.82 -12.22
C ALA A 318 3.21 -4.83 -13.53
N LEU A 319 4.50 -4.47 -13.47
CA LEU A 319 5.32 -4.27 -14.65
C LEU A 319 5.87 -5.57 -15.25
N GLU A 320 6.03 -6.64 -14.47
CA GLU A 320 6.49 -7.94 -14.96
C GLU A 320 5.55 -8.56 -16.01
N GLN A 321 4.31 -8.07 -16.09
CA GLN A 321 3.33 -8.45 -17.12
C GLN A 321 3.61 -7.77 -18.48
N HIS A 322 4.38 -6.69 -18.49
CA HIS A 322 4.62 -5.86 -19.68
C HIS A 322 6.08 -5.87 -20.13
N THR A 323 7.03 -5.89 -19.20
CA THR A 323 8.47 -5.81 -19.47
C THR A 323 9.28 -6.56 -18.40
N PRO A 324 10.46 -7.14 -18.71
CA PRO A 324 11.30 -7.79 -17.71
C PRO A 324 11.54 -6.89 -16.51
N THR A 325 10.98 -7.26 -15.35
CA THR A 325 11.03 -6.44 -14.13
C THR A 325 11.45 -7.29 -12.94
N ASN A 326 12.40 -6.79 -12.16
CA ASN A 326 12.87 -7.45 -10.95
C ASN A 326 12.85 -6.51 -9.74
N HIS A 327 12.80 -7.11 -8.56
CA HIS A 327 13.02 -6.37 -7.33
C HIS A 327 14.52 -6.14 -7.14
N LEU A 328 14.93 -5.02 -6.53
CA LEU A 328 16.34 -4.73 -6.25
C LEU A 328 17.06 -5.89 -5.53
N VAL A 329 16.41 -6.51 -4.55
CA VAL A 329 16.97 -7.68 -3.84
C VAL A 329 17.28 -8.90 -4.73
N ASP A 330 16.61 -9.03 -5.88
CA ASP A 330 16.93 -10.10 -6.82
C ASP A 330 18.33 -9.89 -7.39
N LEU A 331 18.68 -8.64 -7.73
CA LEU A 331 20.03 -8.27 -8.14
C LEU A 331 21.04 -8.35 -6.99
N LEU A 332 20.69 -7.83 -5.81
CA LEU A 332 21.64 -7.81 -4.68
C LEU A 332 22.08 -9.21 -4.23
N PHE A 333 21.21 -10.21 -4.33
CA PHE A 333 21.47 -11.55 -3.79
C PHE A 333 21.55 -12.67 -4.84
N ALA A 334 21.25 -12.37 -6.11
CA ALA A 334 21.35 -13.34 -7.20
C ALA A 334 21.54 -12.63 -8.55
N PRO A 335 22.59 -11.80 -8.73
CA PRO A 335 22.74 -10.92 -9.89
C PRO A 335 22.75 -11.67 -11.23
N ALA A 336 23.61 -12.67 -11.39
CA ALA A 336 23.74 -13.43 -12.63
C ALA A 336 22.43 -14.13 -13.02
N GLN A 337 21.76 -14.77 -12.05
CA GLN A 337 20.46 -15.41 -12.28
C GLN A 337 19.37 -14.40 -12.62
N THR A 338 19.43 -13.22 -11.99
CA THR A 338 18.50 -12.13 -12.26
C THR A 338 18.68 -11.65 -13.69
N LEU A 339 19.87 -11.24 -14.10
CA LEU A 339 20.12 -10.77 -15.48
C LEU A 339 19.83 -11.83 -16.55
N ALA A 340 20.01 -13.11 -16.25
CA ALA A 340 19.62 -14.23 -17.12
C ALA A 340 18.10 -14.50 -17.18
N GLY A 341 17.27 -13.76 -16.41
CA GLY A 341 15.82 -13.94 -16.37
C GLY A 341 15.34 -15.14 -15.57
N LYS A 342 16.25 -15.78 -14.81
CA LYS A 342 16.00 -17.00 -14.03
C LYS A 342 15.48 -16.71 -12.62
N LYS A 343 15.75 -15.51 -12.07
CA LYS A 343 15.23 -15.09 -10.76
C LYS A 343 13.86 -14.42 -10.88
N LYS A 344 12.85 -14.99 -10.22
CA LYS A 344 11.48 -14.45 -10.10
C LYS A 344 10.99 -14.54 -8.66
N GLY A 345 10.04 -13.68 -8.30
CA GLY A 345 9.33 -13.79 -7.03
C GLY A 345 8.32 -14.94 -7.04
N ALA A 346 8.08 -15.56 -5.88
CA ALA A 346 7.01 -16.53 -5.73
C ALA A 346 5.63 -15.88 -5.98
N LYS A 347 4.68 -16.67 -6.49
CA LYS A 347 3.28 -16.26 -6.74
C LYS A 347 2.33 -16.90 -5.74
N ALA A 348 1.11 -16.37 -5.62
CA ALA A 348 0.07 -17.01 -4.81
C ALA A 348 -0.29 -18.40 -5.39
N PRO A 349 -0.60 -19.40 -4.55
CA PRO A 349 -0.73 -19.34 -3.09
C PRO A 349 0.60 -19.56 -2.32
N ILE A 350 1.70 -19.89 -3.00
CA ILE A 350 3.01 -20.19 -2.38
C ILE A 350 3.50 -19.02 -1.52
N THR A 351 3.19 -17.78 -1.90
CA THR A 351 3.51 -16.58 -1.09
C THR A 351 2.98 -16.65 0.33
N TYR A 352 1.80 -17.22 0.58
CA TYR A 352 1.26 -17.37 1.93
C TYR A 352 2.04 -18.42 2.73
N LEU A 353 2.39 -19.54 2.10
CA LEU A 353 3.21 -20.57 2.73
C LEU A 353 4.60 -20.03 3.10
N ASN A 354 5.22 -19.26 2.21
CA ASN A 354 6.50 -18.59 2.45
C ASN A 354 6.43 -17.66 3.66
N ARG A 355 5.38 -16.83 3.77
CA ARG A 355 5.19 -15.93 4.92
C ARG A 355 5.04 -16.70 6.23
N LEU A 356 4.28 -17.79 6.24
CA LEU A 356 4.11 -18.63 7.43
C LEU A 356 5.43 -19.31 7.82
N ARG A 357 6.15 -19.90 6.86
CA ARG A 357 7.47 -20.52 7.09
C ARG A 357 8.49 -19.51 7.61
N LEU A 358 8.55 -18.33 6.98
CA LEU A 358 9.43 -17.24 7.39
C LEU A 358 9.12 -16.81 8.82
N LYS A 359 7.85 -16.52 9.14
CA LYS A 359 7.42 -16.21 10.50
C LYS A 359 7.86 -17.29 11.49
N MET A 360 7.61 -18.57 11.19
CA MET A 360 7.95 -19.67 12.08
C MET A 360 9.47 -19.79 12.30
N SER A 361 10.28 -19.56 11.27
CA SER A 361 11.74 -19.55 11.39
C SER A 361 12.22 -18.48 12.38
N PHE A 362 11.62 -17.28 12.34
CA PHE A 362 11.95 -16.18 13.24
C PHE A 362 11.41 -16.37 14.65
N LYS A 363 10.22 -16.95 14.79
CA LYS A 363 9.62 -17.28 16.08
C LYS A 363 10.45 -18.32 16.84
N LYS A 364 11.09 -19.26 16.13
CA LYS A 364 11.93 -20.33 16.69
C LYS A 364 13.40 -19.92 16.92
N LYS A 365 13.82 -18.70 16.55
CA LYS A 365 15.20 -18.24 16.80
C LYS A 365 15.48 -18.20 18.31
N LYS A 366 16.65 -18.73 18.69
CA LYS A 366 17.17 -18.67 20.06
C LYS A 366 17.50 -17.22 20.47
N GLY A 367 17.67 -16.99 21.76
CA GLY A 367 17.99 -15.70 22.35
C GLY A 367 16.75 -14.97 22.89
N ASN A 368 16.97 -14.17 23.93
CA ASN A 368 15.95 -13.39 24.61
C ASN A 368 15.39 -12.34 23.66
N ALA A 369 14.07 -12.35 23.48
CA ALA A 369 13.37 -11.37 22.69
C ALA A 369 11.92 -11.25 23.16
N VAL A 370 11.40 -10.03 23.17
CA VAL A 370 9.96 -9.79 23.31
C VAL A 370 9.29 -10.26 22.02
N LEU A 371 8.29 -11.12 22.18
CA LEU A 371 7.48 -11.65 21.07
C LEU A 371 6.06 -11.14 21.17
N ARG A 372 5.54 -10.60 20.06
CA ARG A 372 4.12 -10.26 19.92
C ARG A 372 3.58 -10.76 18.57
N GLU A 373 2.31 -11.13 18.57
CA GLU A 373 1.51 -11.29 17.36
C GLU A 373 0.34 -10.30 17.47
N ARG A 374 -0.09 -9.69 16.36
CA ARG A 374 -1.20 -8.73 16.37
C ARG A 374 -2.51 -9.45 16.70
N SER A 375 -3.18 -8.99 17.73
CA SER A 375 -4.54 -9.41 18.12
C SER A 375 -5.56 -8.29 17.92
N PHE A 376 -5.13 -7.03 17.91
CA PHE A 376 -5.99 -5.88 17.73
C PHE A 376 -6.59 -5.85 16.31
N VAL A 377 -7.90 -5.62 16.25
CA VAL A 377 -8.64 -5.34 15.03
C VAL A 377 -9.61 -4.21 15.32
N ALA A 378 -9.38 -3.06 14.72
CA ALA A 378 -10.33 -1.95 14.79
C ALA A 378 -11.69 -2.42 14.23
N GLN A 379 -12.75 -2.24 15.01
CA GLN A 379 -14.09 -2.35 14.47
C GLN A 379 -14.24 -1.20 13.46
N GLN A 380 -14.59 -1.51 12.21
CA GLN A 380 -15.17 -0.48 11.37
C GLN A 380 -16.35 0.09 12.14
N ALA A 381 -16.53 1.41 12.13
CA ALA A 381 -17.75 2.06 12.58
C ALA A 381 -18.92 1.63 11.68
N LEU A 382 -19.30 0.36 11.73
CA LEU A 382 -20.59 -0.12 11.32
C LEU A 382 -21.52 0.50 12.35
N LYS A 383 -22.07 1.68 12.04
CA LYS A 383 -23.37 2.08 12.58
C LYS A 383 -24.36 1.00 12.13
N LYS A 384 -24.40 -0.11 12.86
CA LYS A 384 -25.57 -0.96 12.85
C LYS A 384 -26.69 -0.06 13.36
N ARG A 385 -27.53 0.43 12.45
CA ARG A 385 -28.95 0.61 12.75
C ARG A 385 -29.46 -0.78 13.13
N ARG A 386 -29.22 -1.19 14.39
CA ARG A 386 -30.02 -2.23 15.02
C ARG A 386 -31.40 -1.62 15.07
N TRP A 387 -32.26 -1.99 14.12
CA TRP A 387 -33.67 -2.10 14.46
C TRP A 387 -33.71 -3.06 15.65
N LYS A 388 -33.82 -2.48 16.85
CA LYS A 388 -34.24 -3.24 18.02
C LYS A 388 -35.68 -3.62 17.71
N ILE A 389 -35.90 -4.73 17.04
CA ILE A 389 -37.18 -5.43 17.18
C ILE A 389 -37.13 -5.95 18.61
N PRO A 390 -37.96 -5.43 19.52
CA PRO A 390 -37.96 -5.93 20.88
C PRO A 390 -38.37 -7.41 20.83
N PHE A 391 -37.60 -8.24 21.51
CA PHE A 391 -37.76 -9.70 21.58
C PHE A 391 -39.15 -10.12 22.12
N THR A 392 -39.93 -9.16 22.64
CA THR A 392 -41.32 -9.33 23.07
C THR A 392 -42.32 -9.48 21.93
N GLN A 393 -42.00 -9.13 20.67
CA GLN A 393 -42.93 -9.32 19.54
C GLN A 393 -42.76 -10.65 18.79
N ILE A 394 -41.69 -11.42 19.04
CA ILE A 394 -41.54 -12.77 18.45
C ILE A 394 -42.21 -13.84 19.32
N ILE A 395 -42.42 -13.58 20.61
CA ILE A 395 -43.08 -14.54 21.52
C ILE A 395 -44.61 -14.46 21.44
N CYS A 396 -45.20 -13.30 21.10
CA CYS A 396 -46.65 -13.19 20.88
C CYS A 396 -47.14 -13.82 19.56
N GLY A 397 -46.27 -13.96 18.56
CA GLY A 397 -46.61 -14.61 17.27
C GLY A 397 -46.63 -16.14 17.32
N ILE A 398 -45.94 -16.75 18.29
CA ILE A 398 -45.89 -18.22 18.44
C ILE A 398 -46.96 -18.72 19.43
N ALA A 399 -47.37 -17.89 20.40
CA ALA A 399 -48.49 -18.22 21.30
C ALA A 399 -49.87 -18.14 20.61
N ALA A 400 -50.04 -17.34 19.56
CA ALA A 400 -51.30 -17.25 18.81
C ALA A 400 -51.51 -18.39 17.79
N ALA A 401 -50.45 -19.10 17.39
CA ALA A 401 -50.55 -20.24 16.47
C ALA A 401 -50.80 -21.59 17.19
N ALA A 402 -50.51 -21.69 18.50
CA ALA A 402 -50.77 -22.88 19.29
C ALA A 402 -52.18 -22.93 19.91
N ALA A 403 -52.88 -21.79 20.03
CA ALA A 403 -54.27 -21.74 20.50
C ALA A 403 -55.33 -21.86 19.37
N GLY A 404 -54.92 -21.74 18.10
CA GLY A 404 -55.80 -21.86 16.93
C GLY A 404 -55.95 -23.27 16.34
N MET A 405 -55.13 -24.24 16.78
CA MET A 405 -55.17 -25.62 16.27
C MET A 405 -55.92 -26.61 17.18
N HIS A 406 -56.53 -26.15 18.27
CA HIS A 406 -57.35 -26.99 19.17
C HIS A 406 -58.87 -26.78 19.04
N TRP A 407 -59.35 -25.93 18.11
CA TRP A 407 -60.78 -25.63 17.93
C TRP A 407 -61.42 -26.25 16.66
N LEU A 408 -60.75 -27.20 15.99
CA LEU A 408 -61.26 -27.83 14.75
C LEU A 408 -61.41 -29.36 14.83
N SER A 409 -61.54 -29.94 16.03
CA SER A 409 -61.79 -31.38 16.20
C SER A 409 -62.98 -31.75 17.10
N LEU A 410 -63.91 -30.82 17.34
CA LEU A 410 -65.20 -31.10 17.99
C LEU A 410 -66.30 -30.37 17.22
N TRP A 411 -66.72 -30.97 16.10
CA TRP A 411 -68.06 -30.94 15.52
C TRP A 411 -68.09 -31.99 14.40
N ARG A 412 -68.39 -33.21 14.83
CA ARG A 412 -69.14 -34.20 14.05
C ARG A 412 -70.41 -34.48 14.83
#